data_AF-A0A543HI65-F1
#
_entry.id   AF-A0A543HI65-F1
#
_cell.length_a   1.000
_cell.length_b   1.000
_cell.length_c   1.000
_cell.angle_alpha   90.00
_cell.angle_beta   90.00
_cell.angle_gamma   90.00
#
_symmetry.space_group_name_H-M   'P 1'
#
loop_
_entity.id
_entity.type
_entity.pdbx_description
1 polymer ?
#
loop_
_entity_poly.entity_id
_entity_poly.type
_entity_poly.pdbx_seq_one_letter_code
_entity_poly.pdbx_strand_id
1 'polypeptide(L)'
;MVVFEDRVDAGTRLARELESLRGQDVVVLGLPRGGVPVASVVAEALDAPLDVIVVRKLGVPFQPELAMGAIGEGGVRVLDRTLVTRARVTDEEIEDVERRERAVLDARVDRLRRGRPRVDLHGRVAVVVDDGIATGATARVACQVARRLGAARVVLAVPVAPAHTAAHLPEADDVVCVSAPEHFRAVGAHYVDFSPTSDDEVVALLDRAGHRARLAAGPQGHPAAGAPRDIDEQVLVPTGRETIEGHLRVPVGATGVVVFAHGSGSSRHSPRNRFVADVLHDAGLGTVLIDLLTPEEERDRGNVFDIPLLAHRLEAATTWLASRPDTASCRIGWFGASTGAGAALWAAAEPGSRVAAVVSRGGRPDLAGPRLAAVRAPTLLIVGGADDVVLRLNRQARAQLVGCVTELAVVPGATHLFEEPGTLSEAASLARDWFVRHLTLSSATAIGKESS
;
A
#
# COMPACT_ATOMS: atom_id res chain seq x y z
N MET A 1 13.01 -22.42 -12.50
CA MET A 1 12.54 -22.55 -11.11
C MET A 1 11.93 -21.20 -10.76
N VAL A 2 10.66 -21.17 -10.37
CA VAL A 2 10.01 -19.93 -9.91
C VAL A 2 10.55 -19.63 -8.51
N VAL A 3 10.92 -18.37 -8.25
CA VAL A 3 11.70 -17.99 -7.06
C VAL A 3 10.88 -17.15 -6.08
N PHE A 4 9.96 -16.32 -6.60
CA PHE A 4 9.16 -15.37 -5.81
C PHE A 4 7.67 -15.55 -6.07
N GLU A 5 6.84 -15.37 -5.05
CA GLU A 5 5.38 -15.36 -5.21
C GLU A 5 4.93 -14.11 -5.96
N ASP A 6 5.31 -12.94 -5.47
CA ASP A 6 5.03 -11.64 -6.07
C ASP A 6 6.15 -10.62 -5.74
N ARG A 7 5.94 -9.34 -6.07
CA ARG A 7 6.91 -8.27 -5.75
C ARG A 7 7.07 -8.01 -4.24
N VAL A 8 6.07 -8.35 -3.42
CA VAL A 8 6.12 -8.18 -1.96
C VAL A 8 7.02 -9.24 -1.34
N ASP A 9 6.86 -10.50 -1.74
CA ASP A 9 7.76 -11.60 -1.34
C ASP A 9 9.20 -11.31 -1.78
N ALA A 10 9.39 -10.88 -3.03
CA ALA A 10 10.70 -10.49 -3.54
C ALA A 10 11.34 -9.35 -2.72
N GLY A 11 10.57 -8.31 -2.38
CA GLY A 11 11.02 -7.22 -1.51
C GLY A 11 11.36 -7.68 -0.10
N THR A 12 10.56 -8.59 0.47
CA THR A 12 10.80 -9.15 1.81
C THR A 12 12.11 -9.92 1.88
N ARG A 13 12.41 -10.72 0.86
CA ARG A 13 13.67 -11.47 0.78
C ARG A 13 14.85 -10.54 0.51
N LEU A 14 14.69 -9.56 -0.38
CA LEU A 14 15.73 -8.56 -0.66
C LEU A 14 16.05 -7.72 0.58
N ALA A 15 15.05 -7.37 1.39
CA ALA A 15 15.24 -6.62 2.63
C ALA A 15 16.12 -7.36 3.64
N ARG A 16 16.04 -8.69 3.72
CA ARG A 16 16.91 -9.51 4.61
C ARG A 16 18.37 -9.40 4.23
N GLU A 17 18.68 -9.41 2.93
CA GLU A 17 20.04 -9.23 2.42
C GLU A 17 20.59 -7.82 2.70
N LEU A 18 19.69 -6.85 2.89
CA LEU A 18 20.04 -5.44 3.14
C LEU A 18 20.03 -5.06 4.63
N GLU A 19 19.79 -5.99 5.54
CA GLU A 19 19.60 -5.70 6.97
C GLU A 19 20.80 -4.95 7.60
N SER A 20 22.02 -5.18 7.09
CA SER A 20 23.23 -4.47 7.49
C SER A 20 23.20 -2.94 7.25
N LEU A 21 22.31 -2.47 6.37
CA LEU A 21 22.11 -1.04 6.08
C LEU A 21 21.14 -0.36 7.06
N ARG A 22 20.41 -1.12 7.88
CA ARG A 22 19.47 -0.56 8.85
C ARG A 22 20.18 0.34 9.85
N GLY A 23 19.62 1.52 10.11
CA GLY A 23 20.20 2.52 11.01
C GLY A 23 21.32 3.37 10.41
N GLN A 24 21.69 3.15 9.14
CA GLN A 24 22.53 4.08 8.38
C GLN A 24 21.65 5.19 7.75
N ASP A 25 22.27 6.28 7.29
CA ASP A 25 21.55 7.36 6.57
C ASP A 25 21.27 6.92 5.12
N VAL A 26 20.22 6.12 4.96
CA VAL A 26 19.82 5.46 3.72
C VAL A 26 18.63 6.17 3.08
N VAL A 27 18.61 6.23 1.75
CA VAL A 27 17.41 6.54 0.96
C VAL A 27 17.18 5.41 -0.02
N VAL A 28 15.98 4.82 0.01
CA VAL A 28 15.59 3.74 -0.90
C VAL A 28 14.90 4.33 -2.12
N LEU A 29 15.43 4.05 -3.30
CA LEU A 29 15.03 4.61 -4.58
C LEU A 29 14.47 3.52 -5.49
N GLY A 30 13.15 3.50 -5.69
CA GLY A 30 12.52 2.55 -6.61
C GLY A 30 12.61 3.00 -8.06
N LEU A 31 13.02 2.10 -8.97
CA LEU A 31 12.92 2.30 -10.41
C LEU A 31 11.46 2.13 -10.87
N PRO A 32 10.85 3.15 -11.49
CA PRO A 32 9.46 3.02 -11.92
C PRO A 32 9.30 2.11 -13.15
N ARG A 33 8.29 1.24 -13.20
CA ARG A 33 7.19 1.10 -12.23
C ARG A 33 7.41 -0.06 -11.26
N GLY A 34 7.80 -1.22 -11.77
CA GLY A 34 7.86 -2.48 -11.02
C GLY A 34 8.85 -2.50 -9.85
N GLY A 35 9.92 -1.70 -9.89
CA GLY A 35 10.86 -1.57 -8.79
C GLY A 35 10.29 -0.89 -7.54
N VAL A 36 9.25 -0.06 -7.66
CA VAL A 36 8.71 0.71 -6.52
C VAL A 36 7.99 -0.15 -5.49
N PRO A 37 7.14 -1.13 -5.85
CA PRO A 37 6.59 -2.09 -4.88
C PRO A 37 7.66 -2.82 -4.08
N VAL A 38 8.74 -3.26 -4.73
CA VAL A 38 9.86 -3.94 -4.07
C VAL A 38 10.61 -2.97 -3.15
N ALA A 39 10.91 -1.76 -3.66
CA ALA A 39 11.55 -0.68 -2.92
C ALA A 39 10.75 -0.28 -1.68
N SER A 40 9.42 -0.25 -1.78
CA SER A 40 8.54 0.07 -0.65
C SER A 40 8.79 -0.88 0.50
N VAL A 41 8.77 -2.19 0.26
CA VAL A 41 9.01 -3.21 1.30
C VAL A 41 10.41 -3.07 1.90
N VAL A 42 11.43 -2.85 1.06
CA VAL A 42 12.80 -2.61 1.52
C VAL A 42 12.89 -1.37 2.40
N ALA A 43 12.23 -0.27 2.02
CA ALA A 43 12.20 0.96 2.79
C ALA A 43 11.53 0.79 4.17
N GLU A 44 10.43 0.03 4.25
CA GLU A 44 9.80 -0.28 5.56
C GLU A 44 10.72 -1.12 6.44
N ALA A 45 11.37 -2.13 5.86
CA ALA A 45 12.27 -2.99 6.62
C ALA A 45 13.50 -2.24 7.15
N LEU A 46 14.06 -1.32 6.36
CA LEU A 46 15.24 -0.53 6.75
C LEU A 46 14.92 0.69 7.62
N ASP A 47 13.65 1.01 7.83
CA ASP A 47 13.19 2.28 8.44
C ASP A 47 13.77 3.50 7.73
N ALA A 48 13.75 3.46 6.39
CA ALA A 48 14.36 4.47 5.53
C ALA A 48 13.32 5.17 4.65
N PRO A 49 13.54 6.43 4.26
CA PRO A 49 12.68 7.12 3.29
C PRO A 49 12.66 6.38 1.95
N LEU A 50 11.45 6.20 1.41
CA LEU A 50 11.21 5.76 0.04
C LEU A 50 11.06 6.97 -0.89
N ASP A 51 11.73 6.94 -2.02
CA ASP A 51 11.47 7.85 -3.14
C ASP A 51 11.60 7.09 -4.47
N VAL A 52 11.26 7.76 -5.58
CA VAL A 52 11.49 7.26 -6.94
C VAL A 52 12.73 7.88 -7.55
N ILE A 53 13.43 7.11 -8.37
CA ILE A 53 14.46 7.61 -9.28
C ILE A 53 13.98 7.51 -10.72
N VAL A 54 13.56 8.63 -11.29
CA VAL A 54 13.10 8.68 -12.70
C VAL A 54 14.29 9.01 -13.59
N VAL A 55 14.53 8.17 -14.59
CA VAL A 55 15.65 8.33 -15.51
C VAL A 55 15.27 8.02 -16.97
N ARG A 56 16.02 8.60 -17.90
CA ARG A 56 15.95 8.30 -19.34
C ARG A 56 17.35 8.08 -19.91
N LYS A 57 17.45 7.14 -20.84
CA LYS A 57 18.67 6.90 -21.62
C LYS A 57 18.74 7.92 -22.75
N LEU A 58 19.92 8.44 -23.02
CA LEU A 58 20.22 9.19 -24.23
C LEU A 58 20.85 8.21 -25.23
N GLY A 59 20.08 7.83 -26.25
CA GLY A 59 20.57 6.97 -27.33
C GLY A 59 21.45 7.73 -28.32
N VAL A 60 22.36 7.04 -28.99
CA VAL A 60 23.07 7.59 -30.15
C VAL A 60 22.03 7.92 -31.25
N PRO A 61 22.08 9.10 -31.90
CA PRO A 61 21.01 9.55 -32.82
C PRO A 61 20.65 8.55 -33.91
N PHE A 62 21.66 7.89 -34.50
CA PHE A 62 21.49 6.90 -35.56
C PHE A 62 21.42 5.45 -35.05
N GLN A 63 21.57 5.22 -33.73
CA GLN A 63 21.42 3.91 -33.10
C GLN A 63 20.82 4.05 -31.69
N PRO A 64 19.49 4.32 -31.58
CA PRO A 64 18.87 4.73 -30.31
C PRO A 64 18.99 3.72 -29.16
N GLU A 65 19.14 2.42 -29.48
CA GLU A 65 19.33 1.36 -28.49
C GLU A 65 20.69 1.41 -27.80
N LEU A 66 21.69 2.02 -28.45
CA LEU A 66 23.03 2.23 -27.90
C LEU A 66 23.04 3.53 -27.09
N ALA A 67 23.08 3.41 -25.76
CA ALA A 67 23.05 4.57 -24.87
C ALA A 67 24.41 5.28 -24.82
N MET A 68 24.47 6.52 -25.31
CA MET A 68 25.63 7.42 -25.16
C MET A 68 25.63 8.20 -23.85
N GLY A 69 24.51 8.15 -23.12
CA GLY A 69 24.39 8.80 -21.84
C GLY A 69 23.03 8.60 -21.23
N ALA A 70 22.72 9.43 -20.24
CA ALA A 70 21.46 9.43 -19.56
C ALA A 70 21.17 10.75 -18.86
N ILE A 71 19.89 10.92 -18.54
CA ILE A 71 19.38 12.07 -17.83
C ILE A 71 18.51 11.62 -16.66
N GLY A 72 18.53 12.43 -15.61
CA GLY A 72 17.67 12.32 -14.45
C GLY A 72 17.13 13.68 -14.03
N GLU A 73 16.37 13.68 -12.96
CA GLU A 73 15.70 14.87 -12.43
C GLU A 73 16.67 15.98 -12.02
N GLY A 74 16.20 17.22 -11.95
CA GLY A 74 17.00 18.36 -11.50
C GLY A 74 18.15 18.73 -12.44
N GLY A 75 17.99 18.49 -13.74
CA GLY A 75 19.00 18.82 -14.76
C GLY A 75 20.20 17.87 -14.79
N VAL A 76 20.15 16.74 -14.08
CA VAL A 76 21.24 15.76 -14.10
C VAL A 76 21.41 15.19 -15.50
N ARG A 77 22.66 15.16 -15.94
CA ARG A 77 23.11 14.58 -17.22
C ARG A 77 24.43 13.84 -17.03
N VAL A 78 24.49 12.63 -17.59
CA VAL A 78 25.67 11.77 -17.62
C VAL A 78 25.91 11.38 -19.07
N LEU A 79 27.14 11.53 -19.55
CA LEU A 79 27.53 11.18 -20.92
C LEU A 79 28.75 10.26 -20.88
N ASP A 80 28.72 9.19 -21.67
CA ASP A 80 29.91 8.42 -22.01
C ASP A 80 30.69 9.18 -23.08
N ARG A 81 31.69 9.95 -22.65
CA ARG A 81 32.53 10.75 -23.54
C ARG A 81 33.29 9.91 -24.55
N THR A 82 33.66 8.68 -24.21
CA THR A 82 34.37 7.77 -25.11
C THR A 82 33.46 7.35 -26.24
N LEU A 83 32.23 6.97 -25.91
CA LEU A 83 31.24 6.56 -26.90
C LEU A 83 30.81 7.72 -27.80
N VAL A 84 30.51 8.90 -27.22
CA VAL A 84 30.20 10.12 -27.97
C VAL A 84 31.29 10.44 -29.00
N THR A 85 32.56 10.39 -28.58
CA THR A 85 33.71 10.66 -29.46
C THR A 85 33.83 9.63 -30.58
N ARG A 86 33.68 8.33 -30.25
CA ARG A 86 33.80 7.23 -31.23
C ARG A 86 32.67 7.22 -32.24
N ALA A 87 31.45 7.50 -31.79
CA ALA A 87 30.26 7.60 -32.62
C ALA A 87 30.19 8.93 -33.40
N ARG A 88 31.12 9.88 -33.13
CA ARG A 88 31.18 11.22 -33.75
C ARG A 88 29.88 12.00 -33.60
N VAL A 89 29.22 11.86 -32.45
CA VAL A 89 28.00 12.60 -32.14
C VAL A 89 28.38 14.04 -31.80
N THR A 90 27.73 14.99 -32.46
CA THR A 90 27.91 16.42 -32.27
C THR A 90 27.16 16.93 -31.04
N ASP A 91 27.55 18.08 -30.50
CA ASP A 91 26.85 18.69 -29.36
C ASP A 91 25.38 19.03 -29.69
N GLU A 92 25.11 19.47 -30.92
CA GLU A 92 23.74 19.74 -31.39
C GLU A 92 22.88 18.47 -31.40
N GLU A 93 23.43 17.35 -31.85
CA GLU A 93 22.75 16.06 -31.80
C GLU A 93 22.49 15.58 -30.36
N ILE A 94 23.44 15.82 -29.44
CA ILE A 94 23.25 15.50 -28.02
C ILE A 94 22.10 16.33 -27.44
N GLU A 95 22.09 17.64 -27.72
CA GLU A 95 21.04 18.56 -27.26
C GLU A 95 19.66 18.18 -27.82
N ASP A 96 19.60 17.75 -29.08
CA ASP A 96 18.38 17.28 -29.71
C ASP A 96 17.81 16.01 -29.08
N VAL A 97 18.66 15.02 -28.82
CA VAL A 97 18.26 13.79 -28.12
C VAL A 97 17.85 14.12 -26.68
N GLU A 98 18.65 14.93 -25.98
CA GLU A 98 18.36 15.34 -24.60
C GLU A 98 17.02 16.06 -24.51
N ARG A 99 16.74 17.02 -25.39
CA ARG A 99 15.47 17.78 -25.38
C ARG A 99 14.26 16.87 -25.50
N ARG A 100 14.31 15.87 -26.39
CA ARG A 100 13.22 14.89 -26.58
C ARG A 100 13.04 14.01 -25.35
N GLU A 101 14.14 13.47 -24.83
CA GLU A 101 14.11 12.57 -23.67
C GLU A 101 13.74 13.30 -22.37
N ARG A 102 14.14 14.58 -22.25
CA ARG A 102 13.81 15.45 -21.11
C ARG A 102 12.31 15.70 -21.02
N ALA A 103 11.64 16.00 -22.14
CA ALA A 103 10.19 16.17 -22.14
C ALA A 103 9.44 14.91 -21.65
N VAL A 104 9.93 13.71 -22.03
CA VAL A 104 9.36 12.43 -21.56
C VAL A 104 9.67 12.18 -20.08
N LEU A 105 10.88 12.53 -19.63
CA LEU A 105 11.28 12.45 -18.24
C LEU A 105 10.36 13.33 -17.38
N ASP A 106 10.23 14.61 -17.73
CA ASP A 106 9.50 15.61 -16.94
C ASP A 106 8.02 15.25 -16.84
N ALA A 107 7.38 14.84 -17.95
CA ALA A 107 6.00 14.37 -17.93
C ALA A 107 5.79 13.16 -16.99
N ARG A 108 6.78 12.26 -16.90
CA ARG A 108 6.73 11.11 -15.99
C ARG A 108 6.98 11.54 -14.54
N VAL A 109 7.89 12.47 -14.30
CA VAL A 109 8.17 13.05 -12.98
C VAL A 109 6.92 13.72 -12.42
N ASP A 110 6.28 14.59 -13.20
CA ASP A 110 5.06 15.31 -12.80
C ASP A 110 3.96 14.34 -12.36
N ARG A 111 3.75 13.27 -13.14
CA ARG A 111 2.74 12.24 -12.86
C ARG A 111 3.02 11.47 -11.57
N LEU A 112 4.28 11.08 -11.34
CA LEU A 112 4.66 10.24 -10.20
C LEU A 112 4.84 11.04 -8.90
N ARG A 113 5.41 12.24 -8.99
CA ARG A 113 5.68 13.08 -7.81
C ARG A 113 4.46 13.85 -7.34
N ARG A 114 3.55 14.26 -8.24
CA ARG A 114 2.38 15.11 -7.91
C ARG A 114 2.75 16.30 -7.01
N GLY A 115 3.86 16.97 -7.32
CA GLY A 115 4.37 18.11 -6.56
C GLY A 115 5.19 17.77 -5.30
N ARG A 116 5.38 16.49 -4.95
CA ARG A 116 6.28 16.10 -3.85
C ARG A 116 7.75 16.42 -4.21
N PRO A 117 8.51 17.04 -3.31
CA PRO A 117 9.94 17.25 -3.52
C PRO A 117 10.67 15.90 -3.48
N ARG A 118 11.82 15.83 -4.16
CA ARG A 118 12.75 14.70 -4.08
C ARG A 118 13.41 14.65 -2.70
N VAL A 119 13.63 13.45 -2.18
CA VAL A 119 14.47 13.24 -0.98
C VAL A 119 15.92 13.59 -1.31
N ASP A 120 16.56 14.36 -0.44
CA ASP A 120 17.97 14.72 -0.62
C ASP A 120 18.88 13.48 -0.48
N LEU A 121 19.82 13.32 -1.41
CA LEU A 121 20.78 12.22 -1.44
C LEU A 121 22.17 12.67 -0.97
N HIS A 122 22.39 13.96 -0.74
CA HIS A 122 23.72 14.49 -0.45
C HIS A 122 24.34 13.84 0.78
N GLY A 123 25.47 13.14 0.59
CA GLY A 123 26.19 12.47 1.68
C GLY A 123 25.58 11.13 2.14
N ARG A 124 24.46 10.70 1.55
CA ARG A 124 23.70 9.52 1.99
C ARG A 124 24.03 8.24 1.21
N VAL A 125 23.58 7.10 1.73
CA VAL A 125 23.57 5.83 1.01
C VAL A 125 22.29 5.73 0.18
N ALA A 126 22.42 5.72 -1.14
CA ALA A 126 21.29 5.50 -2.04
C ALA A 126 21.17 4.01 -2.38
N VAL A 127 20.05 3.39 -1.99
CA VAL A 127 19.72 2.00 -2.35
C VAL A 127 18.78 2.03 -3.55
N VAL A 128 19.30 1.77 -4.73
CA VAL A 128 18.57 1.73 -6.00
C VAL A 128 17.93 0.35 -6.14
N VAL A 129 16.61 0.28 -6.29
CA VAL A 129 15.85 -0.98 -6.29
C VAL A 129 15.05 -1.15 -7.58
N ASP A 130 15.10 -2.35 -8.16
CA ASP A 130 14.25 -2.78 -9.29
C ASP A 130 13.63 -4.16 -8.99
N ASP A 131 12.56 -4.56 -9.68
CA ASP A 131 11.94 -5.89 -9.51
C ASP A 131 12.74 -7.02 -10.17
N GLY A 132 13.67 -6.65 -11.03
CA GLY A 132 14.73 -7.49 -11.54
C GLY A 132 15.39 -6.81 -12.72
N ILE A 133 16.59 -7.25 -13.07
CA ILE A 133 17.32 -6.69 -14.20
C ILE A 133 17.64 -7.77 -15.21
N ALA A 134 17.30 -7.52 -16.48
CA ALA A 134 17.76 -8.37 -17.58
C ALA A 134 19.14 -7.92 -18.05
N THR A 135 19.22 -6.71 -18.64
CA THR A 135 20.48 -6.13 -19.14
C THR A 135 21.14 -5.17 -18.15
N GLY A 136 20.37 -4.70 -17.16
CA GLY A 136 20.81 -3.69 -16.19
C GLY A 136 20.93 -2.26 -16.76
N ALA A 137 20.58 -2.02 -18.03
CA ALA A 137 20.80 -0.70 -18.66
C ALA A 137 20.13 0.45 -17.90
N THR A 138 18.88 0.28 -17.46
CA THR A 138 18.17 1.30 -16.67
C THR A 138 18.76 1.45 -15.28
N ALA A 139 19.15 0.34 -14.64
CA ALA A 139 19.76 0.32 -13.32
C ALA A 139 21.13 1.05 -13.29
N ARG A 140 21.96 0.85 -14.32
CA ARG A 140 23.24 1.59 -14.50
C ARG A 140 23.02 3.09 -14.51
N VAL A 141 22.07 3.52 -15.32
CA VAL A 141 21.69 4.93 -15.43
C VAL A 141 21.18 5.47 -14.09
N ALA A 142 20.31 4.73 -13.41
CA ALA A 142 19.81 5.13 -12.10
C ALA A 142 20.96 5.29 -11.08
N CYS A 143 21.92 4.37 -11.06
CA CYS A 143 23.09 4.47 -10.19
C CYS A 143 23.94 5.71 -10.49
N GLN A 144 24.20 5.99 -11.78
CA GLN A 144 24.93 7.18 -12.21
C GLN A 144 24.21 8.49 -11.83
N VAL A 145 22.88 8.52 -11.99
CA VAL A 145 22.06 9.68 -11.62
C VAL A 145 22.05 9.87 -10.10
N ALA A 146 21.86 8.81 -9.31
CA ALA A 146 21.90 8.86 -7.85
C ALA A 146 23.26 9.42 -7.36
N ARG A 147 24.36 8.99 -7.97
CA ARG A 147 25.70 9.53 -7.70
C ARG A 147 25.79 11.03 -7.97
N ARG A 148 25.32 11.47 -9.15
CA ARG A 148 25.32 12.89 -9.55
C ARG A 148 24.43 13.77 -8.66
N LEU A 149 23.39 13.19 -8.07
CA LEU A 149 22.53 13.83 -7.08
C LEU A 149 23.17 13.92 -5.68
N GLY A 150 24.38 13.40 -5.49
CA GLY A 150 25.17 13.60 -4.28
C GLY A 150 25.28 12.39 -3.34
N ALA A 151 24.79 11.21 -3.75
CA ALA A 151 24.91 10.00 -2.94
C ALA A 151 26.38 9.65 -2.66
N ALA A 152 26.73 9.49 -1.38
CA ALA A 152 28.07 9.09 -0.95
C ALA A 152 28.36 7.62 -1.27
N ARG A 153 27.33 6.76 -1.18
CA ARG A 153 27.38 5.36 -1.59
C ARG A 153 26.14 5.01 -2.40
N VAL A 154 26.29 4.19 -3.43
CA VAL A 154 25.19 3.71 -4.28
C VAL A 154 25.20 2.19 -4.25
N VAL A 155 24.14 1.61 -3.69
CA VAL A 155 23.90 0.16 -3.65
C VAL A 155 22.80 -0.17 -4.64
N LEU A 156 23.06 -1.08 -5.58
CA LEU A 156 22.00 -1.64 -6.42
C LEU A 156 21.46 -2.91 -5.78
N ALA A 157 20.16 -2.96 -5.53
CA ALA A 157 19.51 -4.09 -4.89
C ALA A 157 18.36 -4.63 -5.75
N VAL A 158 18.44 -5.90 -6.15
CA VAL A 158 17.47 -6.53 -7.06
C VAL A 158 17.13 -7.95 -6.61
N PRO A 159 15.87 -8.40 -6.75
CA PRO A 159 15.52 -9.78 -6.45
C PRO A 159 16.17 -10.78 -7.41
N VAL A 160 16.25 -10.44 -8.71
CA VAL A 160 16.80 -11.34 -9.72
C VAL A 160 17.56 -10.62 -10.82
N ALA A 161 18.67 -11.21 -11.24
CA ALA A 161 19.50 -10.76 -12.36
C ALA A 161 20.25 -11.94 -12.99
N PRO A 162 20.62 -11.92 -14.28
CA PRO A 162 21.62 -12.86 -14.79
C PRO A 162 22.92 -12.77 -13.99
N ALA A 163 23.58 -13.90 -13.74
CA ALA A 163 24.84 -13.96 -13.00
C ALA A 163 25.91 -12.99 -13.55
N HIS A 164 26.04 -12.90 -14.88
CA HIS A 164 26.99 -11.99 -15.52
C HIS A 164 26.64 -10.51 -15.32
N THR A 165 25.35 -10.16 -15.30
CA THR A 165 24.89 -8.79 -15.07
C THR A 165 25.12 -8.41 -13.61
N ALA A 166 24.77 -9.29 -12.66
CA ALA A 166 25.00 -9.07 -11.23
C ALA A 166 26.48 -8.92 -10.88
N ALA A 167 27.35 -9.70 -11.54
CA ALA A 167 28.80 -9.66 -11.32
C ALA A 167 29.49 -8.40 -11.87
N HIS A 168 28.85 -7.65 -12.79
CA HIS A 168 29.52 -6.55 -13.47
C HIS A 168 28.64 -5.31 -13.70
N LEU A 169 28.50 -4.49 -12.65
CA LEU A 169 27.82 -3.20 -12.63
C LEU A 169 28.68 -2.14 -11.92
N PRO A 170 29.75 -1.63 -12.58
CA PRO A 170 30.71 -0.71 -11.98
C PRO A 170 30.11 0.65 -11.57
N GLU A 171 28.90 0.97 -12.01
CA GLU A 171 28.19 2.18 -11.61
C GLU A 171 27.67 2.16 -10.16
N ALA A 172 27.55 0.97 -9.55
CA ALA A 172 27.20 0.78 -8.15
C ALA A 172 28.44 0.40 -7.34
N ASP A 173 28.51 0.83 -6.07
CA ASP A 173 29.58 0.40 -5.15
C ASP A 173 29.37 -1.05 -4.73
N ASP A 174 28.10 -1.45 -4.57
CA ASP A 174 27.70 -2.79 -4.20
C ASP A 174 26.47 -3.23 -5.01
N VAL A 175 26.43 -4.53 -5.33
CA VAL A 175 25.28 -5.16 -5.97
C VAL A 175 24.77 -6.27 -5.06
N VAL A 176 23.54 -6.12 -4.59
CA VAL A 176 22.84 -7.10 -3.78
C VAL A 176 21.80 -7.79 -4.66
N CYS A 177 21.93 -9.09 -4.85
CA CYS A 177 21.05 -9.88 -5.71
C CYS A 177 20.61 -11.16 -4.97
N VAL A 178 19.29 -11.35 -4.79
CA VAL A 178 18.77 -12.53 -4.09
C VAL A 178 18.95 -13.81 -4.93
N SER A 179 18.74 -13.71 -6.25
CA SER A 179 18.87 -14.85 -7.16
C SER A 179 19.63 -14.46 -8.43
N ALA A 180 20.78 -15.08 -8.65
CA ALA A 180 21.65 -14.82 -9.79
C ALA A 180 21.78 -16.06 -10.71
N PRO A 181 20.72 -16.48 -11.43
CA PRO A 181 20.77 -17.67 -12.27
C PRO A 181 21.75 -17.54 -13.45
N GLU A 182 22.44 -18.63 -13.79
CA GLU A 182 23.23 -18.74 -15.02
C GLU A 182 22.34 -18.79 -16.27
N HIS A 183 21.19 -19.47 -16.17
CA HIS A 183 20.19 -19.57 -17.23
C HIS A 183 19.02 -18.62 -16.99
N PHE A 184 19.25 -17.33 -17.26
CA PHE A 184 18.23 -16.30 -17.17
C PHE A 184 17.43 -16.18 -18.48
N ARG A 185 16.10 -16.08 -18.39
CA ARG A 185 15.23 -15.84 -19.55
C ARG A 185 14.63 -14.43 -19.53
N ALA A 186 13.83 -14.14 -18.52
CA ALA A 186 13.16 -12.86 -18.34
C ALA A 186 12.84 -12.68 -16.86
N VAL A 187 12.75 -11.43 -16.39
CA VAL A 187 12.44 -11.10 -14.98
C VAL A 187 11.14 -11.79 -14.54
N GLY A 188 10.06 -11.62 -15.32
CA GLY A 188 8.75 -12.17 -14.98
C GLY A 188 8.68 -13.71 -14.89
N ALA A 189 9.66 -14.44 -15.45
CA ALA A 189 9.72 -15.90 -15.32
C ALA A 189 10.10 -16.39 -13.91
N HIS A 190 10.55 -15.47 -13.04
CA HIS A 190 10.94 -15.75 -11.67
C HIS A 190 9.84 -15.44 -10.65
N TYR A 191 8.71 -14.92 -11.10
CA TYR A 191 7.55 -14.54 -10.29
C TYR A 191 6.35 -15.43 -10.61
N VAL A 192 5.56 -15.81 -9.59
CA VAL A 192 4.26 -16.45 -9.80
C VAL A 192 3.26 -15.41 -10.31
N ASP A 193 3.19 -14.26 -9.63
CA ASP A 193 2.44 -13.08 -10.05
C ASP A 193 3.40 -11.95 -10.45
N PHE A 194 3.37 -11.61 -11.74
CA PHE A 194 4.13 -10.48 -12.31
C PHE A 194 3.21 -9.46 -12.97
N SER A 195 2.02 -9.27 -12.42
CA SER A 195 1.02 -8.32 -12.91
C SER A 195 1.62 -6.92 -13.10
N PRO A 196 1.23 -6.16 -14.14
CA PRO A 196 1.83 -4.86 -14.40
C PRO A 196 1.56 -3.84 -13.28
N THR A 197 2.61 -3.22 -12.75
CA THR A 197 2.47 -2.09 -11.80
C THR A 197 2.03 -0.82 -12.53
N SER A 198 0.99 -0.17 -12.01
CA SER A 198 0.45 1.09 -12.57
C SER A 198 1.14 2.34 -12.00
N ASP A 199 1.01 3.49 -12.66
CA ASP A 199 1.54 4.75 -12.11
C ASP A 199 0.76 5.18 -10.84
N ASP A 200 -0.54 4.87 -10.73
CA ASP A 200 -1.33 5.17 -9.52
C ASP A 200 -0.89 4.33 -8.32
N GLU A 201 -0.51 3.07 -8.55
CA GLU A 201 0.07 2.21 -7.53
C GLU A 201 1.42 2.76 -7.03
N VAL A 202 2.27 3.24 -7.94
CA VAL A 202 3.54 3.91 -7.58
C VAL A 202 3.26 5.15 -6.72
N VAL A 203 2.31 6.00 -7.14
CA VAL A 203 1.93 7.20 -6.41
C VAL A 203 1.42 6.86 -5.01
N ALA A 204 0.57 5.83 -4.88
CA ALA A 204 0.04 5.38 -3.61
C ALA A 204 1.13 4.91 -2.63
N LEU A 205 2.12 4.16 -3.12
CA LEU A 205 3.26 3.72 -2.31
C LEU A 205 4.11 4.89 -1.83
N LEU A 206 4.33 5.89 -2.68
CA LEU A 206 5.05 7.12 -2.31
C LEU A 206 4.28 7.97 -1.29
N ASP A 207 2.96 8.08 -1.43
CA ASP A 207 2.11 8.79 -0.46
C ASP A 207 2.18 8.13 0.92
N ARG A 208 2.05 6.80 0.96
CA ARG A 208 2.15 6.03 2.21
C ARG A 208 3.50 6.23 2.90
N ALA A 209 4.59 6.16 2.15
CA ALA A 209 5.92 6.38 2.71
C ALA A 209 6.13 7.83 3.19
N GLY A 210 5.64 8.81 2.43
CA GLY A 210 5.69 10.22 2.82
C GLY A 210 4.87 10.52 4.07
N HIS A 211 3.72 9.86 4.24
CA HIS A 211 2.92 9.96 5.46
C HIS A 211 3.67 9.39 6.68
N ARG A 212 4.24 8.19 6.54
CA ARG A 212 5.04 7.55 7.59
C ARG A 212 6.23 8.40 8.02
N ALA A 213 6.95 8.97 7.05
CA ALA A 213 8.08 9.87 7.34
C ALA A 213 7.65 11.14 8.10
N ARG A 214 6.46 11.68 7.81
CA ARG A 214 5.90 12.83 8.56
C ARG A 214 5.49 12.47 9.99
N LEU A 215 4.94 11.27 10.19
CA LEU A 215 4.65 10.75 11.53
C LEU A 215 5.94 10.54 12.34
N ALA A 216 7.00 10.00 11.70
CA ALA A 216 8.31 9.82 12.33
C ALA A 216 9.03 11.16 12.62
N ALA A 217 8.82 12.19 11.80
CA ALA A 217 9.50 13.49 11.88
C ALA A 217 8.77 14.54 12.74
N GLY A 218 7.95 14.13 13.73
CA GLY A 218 7.31 15.04 14.68
C GLY A 218 8.30 16.04 15.34
N PRO A 219 7.81 17.18 15.87
CA PRO A 219 8.68 18.27 16.34
C PRO A 219 9.69 17.77 17.37
N GLN A 220 10.98 18.01 17.10
CA GLN A 220 12.10 17.49 17.89
C GLN A 220 11.94 17.78 19.39
N GLY A 221 11.79 16.71 20.16
CA GLY A 221 11.91 16.69 21.61
C GLY A 221 12.03 15.24 22.05
N HIS A 222 13.15 14.86 22.66
CA HIS A 222 13.28 13.55 23.31
C HIS A 222 12.11 13.38 24.30
N PRO A 223 11.22 12.39 24.15
CA PRO A 223 10.20 12.16 25.16
C PRO A 223 10.80 11.36 26.31
N ALA A 224 10.59 11.88 27.51
CA ALA A 224 10.69 11.13 28.74
C ALA A 224 9.89 9.82 28.63
N ALA A 225 10.42 8.74 29.23
CA ALA A 225 9.74 7.47 29.33
C ALA A 225 8.32 7.67 29.91
N GLY A 226 7.28 7.42 29.09
CA GLY A 226 5.88 7.52 29.52
C GLY A 226 4.91 8.23 28.55
N ALA A 227 5.36 8.77 27.41
CA ALA A 227 4.44 9.35 26.42
C ALA A 227 3.68 8.24 25.64
N PRO A 228 2.36 8.40 25.38
CA PRO A 228 1.60 7.47 24.57
C PRO A 228 2.20 7.37 23.16
N ARG A 229 2.35 6.13 22.67
CA ARG A 229 2.89 5.81 21.34
C ARG A 229 1.80 5.19 20.48
N ASP A 230 1.98 5.29 19.17
CA ASP A 230 1.17 4.51 18.23
C ASP A 230 1.35 3.01 18.55
N ILE A 231 0.25 2.28 18.48
CA ILE A 231 0.23 0.83 18.62
C ILE A 231 0.36 0.24 17.23
N ASP A 232 1.27 -0.70 17.06
CA ASP A 232 1.42 -1.52 15.85
C ASP A 232 1.90 -2.92 16.28
N GLU A 233 0.98 -3.87 16.40
CA GLU A 233 1.27 -5.20 16.94
C GLU A 233 0.42 -6.31 16.30
N GLN A 234 1.02 -7.50 16.19
CA GLN A 234 0.24 -8.73 15.96
C GLN A 234 -0.50 -9.07 17.25
N VAL A 235 -1.78 -9.39 17.13
CA VAL A 235 -2.67 -9.63 18.26
C VAL A 235 -3.38 -10.98 18.13
N LEU A 236 -3.69 -11.54 19.28
CA LEU A 236 -4.51 -12.73 19.43
C LEU A 236 -5.83 -12.31 20.07
N VAL A 237 -6.92 -12.49 19.33
CA VAL A 237 -8.26 -12.05 19.72
C VAL A 237 -9.07 -13.26 20.21
N PRO A 238 -9.41 -13.34 21.51
CA PRO A 238 -10.24 -14.42 22.02
C PRO A 238 -11.67 -14.31 21.49
N THR A 239 -12.22 -15.40 20.96
CA THR A 239 -13.60 -15.47 20.44
C THR A 239 -14.37 -16.63 21.05
N GLY A 240 -14.23 -16.79 22.37
CA GLY A 240 -14.80 -17.91 23.12
C GLY A 240 -13.77 -19.01 23.35
N ARG A 241 -13.97 -20.18 22.74
CA ARG A 241 -13.04 -21.33 22.86
C ARG A 241 -11.81 -21.23 21.96
N GLU A 242 -11.94 -20.43 20.91
CA GLU A 242 -10.91 -20.23 19.90
C GLU A 242 -10.28 -18.85 20.04
N THR A 243 -9.09 -18.70 19.46
CA THR A 243 -8.38 -17.43 19.36
C THR A 243 -8.02 -17.19 17.91
N ILE A 244 -8.33 -16.00 17.40
CA ILE A 244 -8.03 -15.63 16.02
C ILE A 244 -6.89 -14.63 15.95
N GLU A 245 -6.12 -14.69 14.86
CA GLU A 245 -4.99 -13.79 14.64
C GLU A 245 -5.46 -12.46 14.05
N GLY A 246 -4.77 -11.38 14.41
CA GLY A 246 -4.99 -10.09 13.77
C GLY A 246 -3.77 -9.17 13.84
N HIS A 247 -3.87 -8.04 13.16
CA HIS A 247 -2.89 -6.96 13.18
C HIS A 247 -3.58 -5.67 13.60
N LEU A 248 -3.23 -5.16 14.78
CA LEU A 248 -3.79 -3.95 15.37
C LEU A 248 -2.85 -2.77 15.13
N ARG A 249 -3.38 -1.70 14.56
CA ARG A 249 -2.70 -0.41 14.41
C ARG A 249 -3.56 0.71 14.96
N VAL A 250 -3.09 1.45 15.97
CA VAL A 250 -3.86 2.54 16.59
C VAL A 250 -2.97 3.76 16.76
N PRO A 251 -3.24 4.86 16.03
CA PRO A 251 -2.48 6.09 16.22
C PRO A 251 -2.83 6.76 17.56
N VAL A 252 -1.89 7.52 18.13
CA VAL A 252 -2.12 8.28 19.35
C VAL A 252 -3.31 9.23 19.17
N GLY A 253 -4.25 9.19 20.12
CA GLY A 253 -5.43 10.04 20.10
C GLY A 253 -6.53 9.58 19.14
N ALA A 254 -6.43 8.37 18.57
CA ALA A 254 -7.52 7.78 17.80
C ALA A 254 -8.82 7.77 18.62
N THR A 255 -9.89 8.31 18.06
CA THR A 255 -11.23 8.27 18.68
C THR A 255 -12.09 7.14 18.12
N GLY A 256 -11.59 6.44 17.10
CA GLY A 256 -12.29 5.36 16.42
C GLY A 256 -11.34 4.26 15.96
N VAL A 257 -11.82 3.02 15.99
CA VAL A 257 -11.10 1.85 15.48
C VAL A 257 -12.00 1.08 14.51
N VAL A 258 -11.46 0.70 13.35
CA VAL A 258 -12.18 -0.05 12.32
C VAL A 258 -11.72 -1.50 12.28
N VAL A 259 -12.65 -2.44 12.50
CA VAL A 259 -12.41 -3.88 12.37
C VAL A 259 -12.67 -4.30 10.93
N PHE A 260 -11.70 -4.94 10.30
CA PHE A 260 -11.81 -5.45 8.94
C PHE A 260 -12.30 -6.91 8.95
N ALA A 261 -13.49 -7.12 8.39
CA ALA A 261 -14.04 -8.43 8.08
C ALA A 261 -13.75 -8.74 6.60
N HIS A 262 -12.79 -9.62 6.35
CA HIS A 262 -12.45 -10.03 4.99
C HIS A 262 -13.41 -11.10 4.45
N GLY A 263 -13.37 -11.28 3.12
CA GLY A 263 -14.24 -12.21 2.41
C GLY A 263 -13.61 -13.58 2.23
N SER A 264 -14.40 -14.53 1.71
CA SER A 264 -13.95 -15.90 1.39
C SER A 264 -12.67 -15.92 0.55
N GLY A 265 -11.66 -16.67 1.02
CA GLY A 265 -10.36 -16.79 0.33
C GLY A 265 -9.44 -15.58 0.48
N SER A 266 -9.71 -14.72 1.47
CA SER A 266 -8.85 -13.60 1.84
C SER A 266 -8.43 -13.72 3.30
N SER A 267 -7.43 -12.94 3.70
CA SER A 267 -6.91 -12.92 5.07
C SER A 267 -6.53 -11.50 5.48
N ARG A 268 -6.01 -11.34 6.70
CA ARG A 268 -5.39 -10.10 7.19
C ARG A 268 -4.26 -9.60 6.28
N HIS A 269 -3.68 -10.46 5.45
CA HIS A 269 -2.62 -10.13 4.50
C HIS A 269 -3.14 -9.57 3.17
N SER A 270 -4.46 -9.47 2.99
CA SER A 270 -5.10 -8.94 1.78
C SER A 270 -4.54 -7.56 1.38
N PRO A 271 -3.85 -7.43 0.24
CA PRO A 271 -3.26 -6.16 -0.19
C PRO A 271 -4.30 -5.04 -0.29
N ARG A 272 -5.52 -5.39 -0.72
CA ARG A 272 -6.65 -4.47 -0.84
C ARG A 272 -7.11 -3.93 0.52
N ASN A 273 -7.30 -4.81 1.52
CA ASN A 273 -7.74 -4.36 2.84
C ASN A 273 -6.63 -3.63 3.60
N ARG A 274 -5.36 -4.04 3.43
CA ARG A 274 -4.22 -3.29 3.97
C ARG A 274 -4.14 -1.89 3.38
N PHE A 275 -4.33 -1.76 2.06
CA PHE A 275 -4.40 -0.45 1.41
C PHE A 275 -5.52 0.43 1.99
N VAL A 276 -6.74 -0.09 2.15
CA VAL A 276 -7.83 0.67 2.78
C VAL A 276 -7.49 1.01 4.24
N ALA A 277 -6.95 0.07 5.00
CA ALA A 277 -6.55 0.28 6.39
C ALA A 277 -5.50 1.39 6.53
N ASP A 278 -4.52 1.44 5.62
CA ASP A 278 -3.54 2.53 5.57
C ASP A 278 -4.21 3.89 5.33
N VAL A 279 -5.16 3.98 4.38
CA VAL A 279 -5.92 5.22 4.13
C VAL A 279 -6.73 5.66 5.36
N LEU A 280 -7.26 4.71 6.15
CA LEU A 280 -7.97 5.03 7.40
C LEU A 280 -7.00 5.46 8.50
N HIS A 281 -5.85 4.80 8.61
CA HIS A 281 -4.80 5.12 9.57
C HIS A 281 -4.24 6.53 9.33
N ASP A 282 -4.00 6.88 8.07
CA ASP A 282 -3.56 8.21 7.65
C ASP A 282 -4.59 9.31 7.99
N ALA A 283 -5.85 8.94 8.19
CA ALA A 283 -6.93 9.82 8.64
C ALA A 283 -7.10 9.86 10.18
N GLY A 284 -6.19 9.24 10.94
CA GLY A 284 -6.20 9.22 12.40
C GLY A 284 -7.12 8.17 13.02
N LEU A 285 -7.57 7.18 12.26
CA LEU A 285 -8.37 6.06 12.77
C LEU A 285 -7.49 4.85 13.08
N GLY A 286 -7.78 4.16 14.18
CA GLY A 286 -7.22 2.84 14.40
C GLY A 286 -7.83 1.80 13.46
N THR A 287 -7.11 0.72 13.19
CA THR A 287 -7.56 -0.39 12.36
C THR A 287 -7.13 -1.70 12.98
N VAL A 288 -7.98 -2.72 12.90
CA VAL A 288 -7.59 -4.10 13.17
C VAL A 288 -7.99 -4.99 12.00
N LEU A 289 -7.03 -5.70 11.44
CA LEU A 289 -7.25 -6.70 10.39
C LEU A 289 -7.21 -8.07 11.06
N ILE A 290 -8.32 -8.79 11.08
CA ILE A 290 -8.45 -10.07 11.78
C ILE A 290 -8.75 -11.19 10.79
N ASP A 291 -8.26 -12.39 11.09
CA ASP A 291 -8.68 -13.63 10.44
C ASP A 291 -9.93 -14.17 11.11
N LEU A 292 -11.09 -14.05 10.47
CA LEU A 292 -12.36 -14.44 11.09
C LEU A 292 -12.47 -15.95 11.39
N LEU A 293 -11.62 -16.76 10.77
CA LEU A 293 -11.52 -18.21 10.98
C LEU A 293 -10.11 -18.56 11.46
N THR A 294 -9.99 -19.62 12.25
CA THR A 294 -8.68 -20.19 12.58
C THR A 294 -8.11 -20.97 11.38
N PRO A 295 -6.79 -21.24 11.33
CA PRO A 295 -6.18 -22.06 10.29
C PRO A 295 -6.80 -23.46 10.15
N GLU A 296 -7.31 -24.02 11.25
CA GLU A 296 -8.03 -25.30 11.24
C GLU A 296 -9.42 -25.17 10.60
N GLU A 297 -10.15 -24.10 10.92
CA GLU A 297 -11.49 -23.82 10.38
C GLU A 297 -11.46 -23.48 8.89
N GLU A 298 -10.39 -22.84 8.42
CA GLU A 298 -10.18 -22.52 6.99
C GLU A 298 -10.09 -23.77 6.10
N ARG A 299 -9.79 -24.95 6.67
CA ARG A 299 -9.76 -26.21 5.93
C ARG A 299 -11.15 -26.62 5.42
N ASP A 300 -12.20 -26.21 6.12
CA ASP A 300 -13.57 -26.39 5.67
C ASP A 300 -14.04 -25.15 4.91
N ARG A 301 -14.16 -25.30 3.58
CA ARG A 301 -14.61 -24.23 2.68
C ARG A 301 -16.06 -23.79 2.94
N GLY A 302 -16.85 -24.52 3.73
CA GLY A 302 -18.18 -24.08 4.14
C GLY A 302 -18.15 -22.90 5.11
N ASN A 303 -17.13 -22.83 5.97
CA ASN A 303 -17.07 -21.86 7.07
C ASN A 303 -16.98 -20.41 6.61
N VAL A 304 -16.37 -20.15 5.44
CA VAL A 304 -16.29 -18.79 4.87
C VAL A 304 -17.66 -18.25 4.40
N PHE A 305 -18.68 -19.10 4.35
CA PHE A 305 -20.07 -18.76 4.04
C PHE A 305 -20.99 -18.89 5.27
N ASP A 306 -20.48 -19.30 6.42
CA ASP A 306 -21.22 -19.33 7.69
C ASP A 306 -21.28 -17.91 8.28
N ILE A 307 -22.26 -17.14 7.81
CA ILE A 307 -22.44 -15.74 8.19
C ILE A 307 -22.64 -15.57 9.71
N PRO A 308 -23.45 -16.39 10.41
CA PRO A 308 -23.52 -16.36 11.87
C PRO A 308 -22.17 -16.55 12.56
N LEU A 309 -21.35 -17.53 12.13
CA LEU A 309 -20.02 -17.74 12.70
C LEU A 309 -19.14 -16.51 12.52
N LEU A 310 -19.04 -16.00 11.29
CA LEU A 310 -18.22 -14.83 10.97
C LEU A 310 -18.68 -13.56 11.73
N ALA A 311 -19.99 -13.39 11.86
CA ALA A 311 -20.59 -12.29 12.62
C ALA A 311 -20.23 -12.37 14.12
N HIS A 312 -20.32 -13.57 14.70
CA HIS A 312 -19.93 -13.78 16.10
C HIS A 312 -18.45 -13.44 16.35
N ARG A 313 -17.57 -13.80 15.41
CA ARG A 313 -16.12 -13.49 15.47
C ARG A 313 -15.87 -11.99 15.44
N LEU A 314 -16.62 -11.26 14.62
CA LEU A 314 -16.55 -9.80 14.52
C LEU A 314 -17.02 -9.10 15.81
N GLU A 315 -18.09 -9.60 16.43
CA GLU A 315 -18.58 -9.11 17.72
C GLU A 315 -17.60 -9.40 18.87
N ALA A 316 -16.98 -10.57 18.86
CA ALA A 316 -15.94 -10.92 19.83
C ALA A 316 -14.72 -9.99 19.71
N ALA A 317 -14.27 -9.70 18.48
CA ALA A 317 -13.20 -8.73 18.25
C ALA A 317 -13.58 -7.32 18.74
N THR A 318 -14.83 -6.92 18.54
CA THR A 318 -15.36 -5.63 19.04
C THR A 318 -15.38 -5.58 20.56
N THR A 319 -15.78 -6.68 21.21
CA THR A 319 -15.81 -6.81 22.67
C THR A 319 -14.40 -6.78 23.26
N TRP A 320 -13.46 -7.47 22.60
CA TRP A 320 -12.05 -7.46 22.97
C TRP A 320 -11.42 -6.06 22.84
N LEU A 321 -11.66 -5.34 21.75
CA LEU A 321 -11.21 -3.95 21.62
C LEU A 321 -11.80 -3.05 22.73
N ALA A 322 -13.05 -3.27 23.10
CA ALA A 322 -13.68 -2.50 24.17
C ALA A 322 -13.13 -2.80 25.57
N SER A 323 -12.46 -3.94 25.78
CA SER A 323 -11.86 -4.31 27.07
C SER A 323 -10.40 -3.86 27.22
N ARG A 324 -9.72 -3.49 26.13
CA ARG A 324 -8.35 -3.00 26.19
C ARG A 324 -8.29 -1.54 26.61
N PRO A 325 -7.39 -1.14 27.53
CA PRO A 325 -7.29 0.26 27.98
C PRO A 325 -7.00 1.27 26.86
N ASP A 326 -6.27 0.86 25.83
CA ASP A 326 -5.85 1.70 24.72
C ASP A 326 -6.92 1.91 23.64
N THR A 327 -7.93 1.04 23.56
CA THR A 327 -9.04 1.16 22.60
C THR A 327 -10.42 1.26 23.25
N ALA A 328 -10.54 1.13 24.58
CA ALA A 328 -11.82 1.15 25.29
C ALA A 328 -12.64 2.44 25.11
N SER A 329 -11.98 3.57 24.85
CA SER A 329 -12.64 4.86 24.60
C SER A 329 -13.03 5.07 23.13
N CYS A 330 -12.54 4.21 22.22
CA CYS A 330 -12.75 4.36 20.79
C CYS A 330 -14.16 3.89 20.37
N ARG A 331 -14.75 4.60 19.42
CA ARG A 331 -15.94 4.12 18.70
C ARG A 331 -15.51 3.06 17.69
N ILE A 332 -16.24 1.95 17.63
CA ILE A 332 -15.88 0.85 16.74
C ILE A 332 -16.69 0.93 15.44
N GLY A 333 -16.01 0.87 14.29
CA GLY A 333 -16.63 0.69 12.98
C GLY A 333 -16.25 -0.66 12.37
N TRP A 334 -17.05 -1.15 11.43
CA TRP A 334 -16.76 -2.39 10.70
C TRP A 334 -16.63 -2.15 9.20
N PHE A 335 -15.53 -2.62 8.64
CA PHE A 335 -15.33 -2.66 7.20
C PHE A 335 -15.43 -4.11 6.72
N GLY A 336 -16.50 -4.44 6.01
CA GLY A 336 -16.74 -5.75 5.45
C GLY A 336 -16.46 -5.79 3.94
N ALA A 337 -15.68 -6.77 3.49
CA ALA A 337 -15.47 -7.05 2.07
C ALA A 337 -16.12 -8.38 1.67
N SER A 338 -16.80 -8.41 0.52
CA SER A 338 -17.48 -9.62 0.01
C SER A 338 -18.38 -10.29 1.07
N THR A 339 -18.14 -11.55 1.47
CA THR A 339 -18.91 -12.25 2.52
C THR A 339 -18.78 -11.60 3.91
N GLY A 340 -17.63 -10.97 4.20
CA GLY A 340 -17.42 -10.20 5.43
C GLY A 340 -18.38 -9.01 5.58
N ALA A 341 -18.90 -8.47 4.47
CA ALA A 341 -19.96 -7.45 4.54
C ALA A 341 -21.30 -8.02 5.01
N GLY A 342 -21.63 -9.24 4.58
CA GLY A 342 -22.81 -9.96 5.07
C GLY A 342 -22.70 -10.22 6.57
N ALA A 343 -21.54 -10.67 7.04
CA ALA A 343 -21.24 -10.87 8.45
C ALA A 343 -21.34 -9.57 9.27
N ALA A 344 -20.75 -8.48 8.77
CA ALA A 344 -20.82 -7.18 9.44
C ALA A 344 -22.26 -6.68 9.60
N LEU A 345 -23.09 -6.80 8.56
CA LEU A 345 -24.49 -6.38 8.64
C LEU A 345 -25.35 -7.34 9.47
N TRP A 346 -25.04 -8.63 9.45
CA TRP A 346 -25.70 -9.62 10.30
C TRP A 346 -25.46 -9.30 11.79
N ALA A 347 -24.21 -9.02 12.16
CA ALA A 347 -23.82 -8.60 13.52
C ALA A 347 -24.38 -7.21 13.89
N ALA A 348 -24.49 -6.30 12.91
CA ALA A 348 -24.97 -4.95 13.17
C ALA A 348 -26.48 -4.90 13.47
N ALA A 349 -27.17 -6.00 13.15
CA ALA A 349 -28.58 -6.19 13.44
C ALA A 349 -28.85 -6.78 14.84
N GLU A 350 -27.83 -7.21 15.59
CA GLU A 350 -28.03 -7.68 16.95
C GLU A 350 -28.50 -6.53 17.86
N PRO A 351 -29.51 -6.73 18.74
CA PRO A 351 -30.07 -5.66 19.57
C PRO A 351 -29.04 -4.95 20.48
N GLY A 352 -27.96 -5.65 20.85
CA GLY A 352 -26.87 -5.14 21.68
C GLY A 352 -25.65 -4.65 20.89
N SER A 353 -25.73 -4.57 19.56
CA SER A 353 -24.58 -4.24 18.72
C SER A 353 -24.04 -2.84 19.05
N ARG A 354 -22.73 -2.76 19.33
CA ARG A 354 -22.02 -1.53 19.71
C ARG A 354 -21.33 -0.84 18.54
N VAL A 355 -21.54 -1.33 17.31
CA VAL A 355 -20.91 -0.76 16.12
C VAL A 355 -21.49 0.62 15.80
N ALA A 356 -20.62 1.59 15.59
CA ALA A 356 -20.97 2.98 15.33
C ALA A 356 -21.13 3.30 13.83
N ALA A 357 -20.51 2.52 12.94
CA ALA A 357 -20.67 2.62 11.49
C ALA A 357 -20.25 1.34 10.78
N VAL A 358 -20.88 1.04 9.65
CA VAL A 358 -20.53 -0.11 8.78
C VAL A 358 -20.21 0.40 7.37
N VAL A 359 -19.17 -0.16 6.76
CA VAL A 359 -18.86 -0.02 5.33
C VAL A 359 -18.83 -1.41 4.71
N SER A 360 -19.60 -1.60 3.63
CA SER A 360 -19.64 -2.82 2.82
C SER A 360 -19.01 -2.54 1.46
N ARG A 361 -17.87 -3.15 1.13
CA ARG A 361 -17.17 -2.96 -0.16
C ARG A 361 -17.26 -4.20 -1.02
N GLY A 362 -17.88 -4.08 -2.20
CA GLY A 362 -18.15 -5.21 -3.10
C GLY A 362 -18.90 -6.35 -2.39
N GLY A 363 -19.67 -5.99 -1.35
CA GLY A 363 -20.19 -6.93 -0.37
C GLY A 363 -21.44 -7.65 -0.83
N ARG A 364 -21.76 -8.73 -0.12
CA ARG A 364 -23.03 -9.48 -0.24
C ARG A 364 -23.94 -9.19 0.96
N PRO A 365 -24.47 -7.96 1.10
CA PRO A 365 -25.32 -7.59 2.23
C PRO A 365 -26.64 -8.39 2.28
N ASP A 366 -27.06 -8.92 1.13
CA ASP A 366 -28.20 -9.82 1.01
C ASP A 366 -28.08 -11.08 1.88
N LEU A 367 -26.86 -11.49 2.25
CA LEU A 367 -26.61 -12.62 3.13
C LEU A 367 -27.05 -12.37 4.59
N ALA A 368 -27.24 -11.11 5.01
CA ALA A 368 -27.87 -10.80 6.28
C ALA A 368 -29.41 -11.00 6.24
N GLY A 369 -29.99 -11.14 5.04
CA GLY A 369 -31.40 -11.44 4.84
C GLY A 369 -32.34 -10.46 5.54
N PRO A 370 -33.43 -10.93 6.17
CA PRO A 370 -34.40 -10.07 6.85
C PRO A 370 -33.82 -9.23 8.01
N ARG A 371 -32.63 -9.61 8.53
CA ARG A 371 -31.98 -8.89 9.63
C ARG A 371 -31.53 -7.49 9.24
N LEU A 372 -31.41 -7.20 7.93
CA LEU A 372 -31.10 -5.85 7.43
C LEU A 372 -32.04 -4.78 8.01
N ALA A 373 -33.33 -5.08 8.21
CA ALA A 373 -34.29 -4.13 8.80
C ALA A 373 -34.01 -3.79 10.27
N ALA A 374 -33.24 -4.63 10.97
CA ALA A 374 -32.85 -4.42 12.36
C ALA A 374 -31.52 -3.66 12.52
N VAL A 375 -30.75 -3.45 11.44
CA VAL A 375 -29.51 -2.66 11.50
C VAL A 375 -29.84 -1.21 11.89
N ARG A 376 -29.06 -0.67 12.84
CA ARG A 376 -29.19 0.71 13.34
C ARG A 376 -27.96 1.57 13.04
N ALA A 377 -26.80 0.95 12.89
CA ALA A 377 -25.56 1.65 12.59
C ALA A 377 -25.61 2.27 11.17
N PRO A 378 -25.19 3.55 11.02
CA PRO A 378 -25.00 4.15 9.71
C PRO A 378 -24.18 3.24 8.79
N THR A 379 -24.74 2.92 7.63
CA THR A 379 -24.17 1.96 6.67
C THR A 379 -23.86 2.60 5.32
N LEU A 380 -22.63 2.45 4.85
CA LEU A 380 -22.25 2.76 3.47
C LEU A 380 -22.05 1.48 2.67
N LEU A 381 -22.73 1.38 1.53
CA LEU A 381 -22.53 0.32 0.54
C LEU A 381 -21.70 0.88 -0.61
N ILE A 382 -20.52 0.31 -0.87
CA ILE A 382 -19.62 0.68 -1.98
C ILE A 382 -19.61 -0.48 -2.97
N VAL A 383 -20.01 -0.22 -4.21
CA VAL A 383 -20.12 -1.27 -5.24
C VAL A 383 -19.46 -0.82 -6.53
N GLY A 384 -18.81 -1.76 -7.22
CA GLY A 384 -18.25 -1.48 -8.53
C GLY A 384 -19.34 -1.36 -9.58
N GLY A 385 -19.25 -0.32 -10.43
CA GLY A 385 -20.23 -0.04 -11.48
C GLY A 385 -20.27 -1.08 -12.59
N ALA A 386 -19.22 -1.90 -12.74
CA ALA A 386 -19.17 -3.02 -13.69
C ALA A 386 -19.57 -4.37 -13.07
N ASP A 387 -19.94 -4.41 -11.78
CA ASP A 387 -20.49 -5.60 -11.11
C ASP A 387 -22.01 -5.50 -10.99
N ASP A 388 -22.71 -5.70 -12.11
CA ASP A 388 -24.17 -5.55 -12.21
C ASP A 388 -24.94 -6.42 -11.22
N VAL A 389 -24.42 -7.62 -10.93
CA VAL A 389 -25.06 -8.57 -10.01
C VAL A 389 -24.99 -8.04 -8.59
N VAL A 390 -23.80 -7.70 -8.11
CA VAL A 390 -23.62 -7.18 -6.74
C VAL A 390 -24.27 -5.81 -6.58
N LEU A 391 -24.26 -4.97 -7.63
CA LEU A 391 -24.95 -3.67 -7.62
C LEU A 391 -26.45 -3.83 -7.43
N ARG A 392 -27.09 -4.77 -8.13
CA ARG A 392 -28.51 -5.06 -7.95
C ARG A 392 -28.81 -5.56 -6.53
N LEU A 393 -27.99 -6.47 -6.00
CA LEU A 393 -28.15 -7.00 -4.65
C LEU A 393 -28.00 -5.91 -3.58
N ASN A 394 -27.03 -5.01 -3.73
CA ASN A 394 -26.83 -3.90 -2.80
C ASN A 394 -27.96 -2.86 -2.89
N ARG A 395 -28.54 -2.61 -4.07
CA ARG A 395 -29.75 -1.77 -4.21
C ARG A 395 -30.94 -2.39 -3.45
N GLN A 396 -31.13 -3.69 -3.55
CA GLN A 396 -32.18 -4.41 -2.81
C GLN A 396 -31.93 -4.39 -1.30
N ALA A 397 -30.70 -4.59 -0.86
CA ALA A 397 -30.34 -4.53 0.55
C ALA A 397 -30.52 -3.12 1.13
N ARG A 398 -30.15 -2.07 0.40
CA ARG A 398 -30.40 -0.68 0.79
C ARG A 398 -31.87 -0.39 1.04
N ALA A 399 -32.77 -0.96 0.24
CA ALA A 399 -34.21 -0.81 0.45
C ALA A 399 -34.71 -1.49 1.74
N GLN A 400 -33.97 -2.46 2.27
CA GLN A 400 -34.28 -3.16 3.53
C GLN A 400 -33.62 -2.52 4.75
N LEU A 401 -32.54 -1.74 4.57
CA LEU A 401 -31.85 -0.98 5.62
C LEU A 401 -32.66 0.28 6.03
N VAL A 402 -33.90 0.07 6.46
CA VAL A 402 -34.85 1.14 6.81
C VAL A 402 -34.62 1.70 8.22
N GLY A 403 -33.85 1.00 9.05
CA GLY A 403 -33.60 1.35 10.44
C GLY A 403 -32.37 2.24 10.69
N CYS A 404 -31.62 2.60 9.64
CA CYS A 404 -30.39 3.38 9.75
C CYS A 404 -30.22 4.33 8.57
N VAL A 405 -29.33 5.31 8.74
CA VAL A 405 -28.83 6.11 7.60
C VAL A 405 -28.06 5.18 6.68
N THR A 406 -28.43 5.16 5.39
CA THR A 406 -27.79 4.29 4.40
C THR A 406 -27.45 5.04 3.12
N GLU A 407 -26.20 4.95 2.69
CA GLU A 407 -25.72 5.47 1.41
C GLU A 407 -25.26 4.32 0.49
N LEU A 408 -25.46 4.47 -0.82
CA LEU A 408 -24.92 3.56 -1.84
C LEU A 408 -24.05 4.37 -2.80
N ALA A 409 -22.75 4.12 -2.76
CA ALA A 409 -21.77 4.68 -3.68
C ALA A 409 -21.43 3.64 -4.77
N VAL A 410 -21.46 4.07 -6.02
CA VAL A 410 -21.12 3.25 -7.18
C VAL A 410 -19.83 3.78 -7.79
N VAL A 411 -18.77 2.98 -7.78
CA VAL A 411 -17.46 3.36 -8.33
C VAL A 411 -17.43 3.02 -9.82
N PRO A 412 -17.39 4.01 -10.73
CA PRO A 412 -17.46 3.77 -12.17
C PRO A 412 -16.32 2.88 -12.68
N GLY A 413 -16.64 1.93 -13.56
CA GLY A 413 -15.65 1.05 -14.18
C GLY A 413 -15.06 -0.04 -13.28
N ALA A 414 -15.31 -0.01 -11.97
CA ALA A 414 -14.80 -1.02 -11.06
C ALA A 414 -15.57 -2.34 -11.18
N THR A 415 -14.85 -3.46 -11.24
CA THR A 415 -15.41 -4.82 -11.11
C THR A 415 -15.46 -5.24 -9.63
N HIS A 416 -15.76 -6.52 -9.37
CA HIS A 416 -16.00 -7.06 -8.03
C HIS A 416 -14.89 -6.74 -7.02
N LEU A 417 -13.62 -6.77 -7.47
CA LEU A 417 -12.44 -6.62 -6.61
C LEU A 417 -11.84 -5.21 -6.61
N PHE A 418 -12.35 -4.29 -7.44
CA PHE A 418 -11.83 -2.92 -7.59
C PHE A 418 -10.34 -2.93 -7.99
N GLU A 419 -9.97 -3.77 -8.96
CA GLU A 419 -8.59 -3.91 -9.43
C GLU A 419 -8.26 -2.93 -10.56
N GLU A 420 -9.28 -2.31 -11.16
CA GLU A 420 -9.09 -1.32 -12.21
C GLU A 420 -8.41 -0.06 -11.64
N PRO A 421 -7.57 0.62 -12.44
CA PRO A 421 -6.82 1.79 -11.99
C PRO A 421 -7.69 2.84 -11.28
N GLY A 422 -7.25 3.25 -10.08
CA GLY A 422 -7.91 4.27 -9.26
C GLY A 422 -9.17 3.82 -8.50
N THR A 423 -9.77 2.68 -8.84
CA THR A 423 -11.06 2.28 -8.27
C THR A 423 -10.98 1.89 -6.79
N LEU A 424 -9.93 1.19 -6.37
CA LEU A 424 -9.69 0.89 -4.96
C LEU A 424 -9.42 2.16 -4.15
N SER A 425 -8.68 3.13 -4.71
CA SER A 425 -8.40 4.42 -4.09
C SER A 425 -9.67 5.25 -3.85
N GLU A 426 -10.60 5.23 -4.81
CA GLU A 426 -11.92 5.84 -4.67
C GLU A 426 -12.74 5.15 -3.58
N ALA A 427 -12.80 3.81 -3.60
CA ALA A 427 -13.49 3.04 -2.55
C ALA A 427 -12.90 3.29 -1.14
N ALA A 428 -11.57 3.39 -1.03
CA ALA A 428 -10.89 3.69 0.23
C ALA A 428 -11.21 5.11 0.73
N SER A 429 -11.26 6.10 -0.19
CA SER A 429 -11.61 7.48 0.14
C SER A 429 -13.05 7.59 0.66
N LEU A 430 -13.99 6.90 0.00
CA LEU A 430 -15.38 6.82 0.43
C LEU A 430 -15.51 6.19 1.83
N ALA A 431 -14.79 5.09 2.08
CA ALA A 431 -14.77 4.43 3.38
C ALA A 431 -14.19 5.34 4.48
N ARG A 432 -13.08 6.02 4.19
CA ARG A 432 -12.46 7.00 5.09
C ARG A 432 -13.43 8.09 5.48
N ASP A 433 -14.05 8.74 4.49
CA ASP A 433 -14.95 9.87 4.74
C ASP A 433 -16.16 9.44 5.57
N TRP A 434 -16.66 8.21 5.34
CA TRP A 434 -17.71 7.61 6.16
C TRP A 434 -17.29 7.40 7.62
N PHE A 435 -16.16 6.72 7.84
CA PHE A 435 -15.71 6.42 9.19
C PHE A 435 -15.29 7.67 9.96
N VAL A 436 -14.60 8.62 9.32
CA VAL A 436 -14.28 9.91 9.95
C VAL A 436 -15.57 10.57 10.41
N ARG A 437 -16.58 10.68 9.53
CA ARG A 437 -17.87 11.30 9.87
C ARG A 437 -18.57 10.63 11.06
N HIS A 438 -18.48 9.31 11.20
CA HIS A 438 -19.29 8.58 12.20
C HIS A 438 -18.52 8.15 13.46
N LEU A 439 -17.18 8.10 13.42
CA LEU A 439 -16.35 7.66 14.54
C LEU A 439 -15.62 8.81 15.25
N THR A 440 -15.48 9.99 14.63
CA THR A 440 -14.78 11.14 15.25
C THR A 440 -15.70 12.22 15.82
N LEU A 441 -17.03 12.04 15.73
CA LEU A 441 -17.97 12.96 16.35
C LEU A 441 -17.90 12.85 17.88
N SER A 442 -17.17 13.80 18.47
CA SER A 442 -17.28 14.20 19.87
C SER A 442 -18.64 14.88 20.10
N SER A 443 -19.25 14.55 21.23
CA SER A 443 -20.51 15.08 21.73
C SER A 443 -20.44 16.59 22.01
N ALA A 444 -20.51 17.41 20.95
CA ALA A 444 -20.70 18.86 21.05
C ALA A 444 -22.18 19.22 20.89
N THR A 445 -23.04 18.82 21.84
CA THR A 445 -24.42 19.38 21.96
C THR A 445 -25.07 19.23 23.35
N ALA A 446 -24.30 19.22 24.44
CA ALA A 446 -24.87 19.14 25.80
C ALA A 446 -24.42 20.26 26.78
N ILE A 447 -23.89 21.38 26.29
CA ILE A 447 -23.63 22.56 27.13
C ILE A 447 -24.17 23.80 26.40
N GLY A 448 -25.47 24.03 26.59
CA GLY A 448 -26.19 25.13 25.94
C GLY A 448 -27.60 25.32 26.49
N LYS A 449 -27.81 25.02 27.77
CA LYS A 449 -28.96 25.47 28.55
C LYS A 449 -28.55 25.52 30.01
N GLU A 450 -28.09 26.70 30.42
CA GLU A 450 -28.35 27.33 31.72
C GLU A 450 -27.41 28.55 31.84
N SER A 451 -28.00 29.75 31.74
CA SER A 451 -27.59 31.02 32.38
C SER A 451 -27.99 32.24 31.51
N SER A 452 -29.28 32.59 31.53
CA SER A 452 -29.84 33.94 31.72
C SER A 452 -31.33 33.94 31.41
#